data_AF-A0A562BNE0-F1
#
_entry.id   AF-A0A562BNE0-F1
#
_cell.length_a   1.000
_cell.length_b   1.000
_cell.length_c   1.000
_cell.angle_alpha   90.00
_cell.angle_beta   90.00
_cell.angle_gamma   90.00
#
_symmetry.space_group_name_H-M   'P 1'
#
loop_
_entity.id
_entity.type
_entity.pdbx_description
1 polymer ?
#
loop_
_entity_poly.entity_id
_entity_poly.type
_entity_poly.pdbx_seq_one_letter_code
_entity_poly.pdbx_strand_id
1 'polypeptide(L)'
;MVGAEGLTRAVLAEIDRSLAAHELIKIRVFGDDRDSRIAIYEAICDDLHAAPVQHIGKLLVIWRPGPARLKENQPQDLGRMATARRGAAPRTVTVRKAAATPGRRPTRKELTVLGNERVTAGGNVKRARTRQASQKKKALG
;
A
#
# COMPACT_ATOMS: atom_id res chain seq x y z
N MET A 1 11.30 19.80 -8.70
CA MET A 1 10.83 21.09 -8.12
C MET A 1 11.41 22.22 -8.94
N VAL A 2 10.79 23.39 -8.95
CA VAL A 2 11.28 24.59 -9.66
C VAL A 2 11.92 25.53 -8.64
N GLY A 3 13.23 25.76 -8.77
CA GLY A 3 14.02 26.60 -7.87
C GLY A 3 13.94 28.10 -8.21
N ALA A 4 14.85 28.90 -7.64
CA ALA A 4 14.90 30.35 -7.85
C ALA A 4 15.21 30.75 -9.31
N GLU A 5 15.90 29.88 -10.07
CA GLU A 5 16.19 30.08 -11.49
C GLU A 5 14.97 29.87 -12.40
N GLY A 6 13.82 29.48 -11.85
CA GLY A 6 12.58 29.31 -12.60
C GLY A 6 12.57 28.06 -13.48
N LEU A 7 11.75 28.10 -14.54
CA LEU A 7 11.53 26.99 -15.46
C LEU A 7 12.68 26.90 -16.48
N THR A 8 13.72 26.15 -16.14
CA THR A 8 14.84 25.88 -17.05
C THR A 8 14.60 24.63 -17.90
N ARG A 9 15.32 24.50 -19.01
CA ARG A 9 15.23 23.32 -19.90
C ARG A 9 15.55 22.01 -19.18
N ALA A 10 16.48 22.03 -18.22
CA ALA A 10 16.82 20.86 -17.42
C ALA A 10 15.67 20.44 -16.50
N VAL A 11 14.99 21.42 -15.89
CA VAL A 11 13.81 21.20 -15.05
C VAL A 11 12.65 20.66 -15.89
N LEU A 12 12.41 21.24 -17.08
CA LEU A 12 11.38 20.77 -18.00
C LEU A 12 11.62 19.30 -18.42
N ALA A 13 12.86 18.93 -18.74
CA ALA A 13 13.22 17.55 -19.09
C ALA A 13 13.04 16.56 -17.92
N GLU A 14 13.28 17.00 -16.68
CA GLU A 14 13.02 16.18 -15.49
C GLU A 14 11.53 16.01 -15.21
N ILE A 15 10.74 17.07 -15.42
CA ILE A 15 9.27 17.02 -15.34
C ILE A 15 8.72 16.05 -16.38
N ASP A 16 9.23 16.10 -17.62
CA ASP A 16 8.83 15.18 -18.69
C ASP A 16 9.11 13.71 -18.34
N ARG A 17 10.33 13.41 -17.86
CA ARG A 17 10.68 12.07 -17.35
C ARG A 17 9.76 11.62 -16.22
N SER A 18 9.47 12.51 -15.28
CA SER A 18 8.61 12.22 -14.13
C SER A 18 7.16 11.95 -14.56
N LEU A 19 6.62 12.73 -15.51
CA LEU A 19 5.30 12.52 -16.09
C LEU A 19 5.22 11.20 -16.86
N ALA A 20 6.26 10.84 -17.60
CA ALA A 20 6.30 9.56 -18.32
C ALA A 20 6.27 8.35 -17.38
N ALA A 21 6.84 8.46 -16.18
CA ALA A 21 6.87 7.39 -15.19
C ALA A 21 5.60 7.33 -14.33
N HIS A 22 5.09 8.48 -13.87
CA HIS A 22 4.06 8.52 -12.84
C HIS A 22 2.68 8.99 -13.33
N GLU A 23 2.60 9.50 -14.55
CA GLU A 23 1.40 10.10 -15.18
C GLU A 23 0.89 11.35 -14.46
N LEU A 24 0.63 11.27 -13.15
CA LEU A 24 0.24 12.36 -12.26
C LEU A 24 1.40 12.76 -11.34
N ILE A 25 1.80 14.03 -11.37
CA ILE A 25 2.85 14.54 -10.50
C ILE A 25 2.45 15.83 -9.80
N LYS A 26 3.07 16.09 -8.65
CA LYS A 26 3.01 17.37 -7.96
C LYS A 26 4.38 18.06 -8.03
N ILE A 27 4.40 19.28 -8.52
CA ILE A 27 5.61 20.08 -8.69
C ILE A 27 5.56 21.23 -7.69
N ARG A 28 6.57 21.33 -6.83
CA ARG A 28 6.73 22.50 -5.95
C ARG A 28 7.46 23.60 -6.70
N VAL A 29 6.88 24.80 -6.75
CA VAL A 29 7.47 26.02 -7.32
C VAL A 29 7.83 26.98 -6.19
N PHE A 30 9.08 27.40 -6.15
CA PHE A 30 9.55 28.42 -5.22
C PHE A 30 9.27 29.82 -5.80
N GLY A 31 8.89 30.76 -4.93
CA GLY A 31 8.41 32.09 -5.29
C GLY A 31 7.04 32.39 -4.67
N ASP A 32 6.85 33.63 -4.24
CA ASP A 32 5.63 34.05 -3.55
C ASP A 32 4.60 34.67 -4.49
N ASP A 33 5.03 35.18 -5.66
CA ASP A 33 4.13 35.72 -6.66
C ASP A 33 3.21 34.65 -7.27
N ARG A 34 1.90 34.93 -7.29
CA ARG A 34 0.89 33.98 -7.75
C ARG A 34 0.85 33.90 -9.28
N ASP A 35 0.97 35.03 -9.95
CA ASP A 35 0.79 35.14 -11.39
C ASP A 35 1.95 34.44 -12.12
N SER A 36 3.17 34.61 -11.62
CA SER A 36 4.35 33.87 -12.08
C SER A 36 4.16 32.34 -11.97
N ARG A 37 3.50 31.84 -10.91
CA ARG A 37 3.25 30.40 -10.77
C ARG A 37 2.21 29.90 -11.78
N ILE A 38 1.19 30.70 -12.08
CA ILE A 38 0.19 30.37 -13.08
C ILE A 38 0.84 30.35 -14.48
N ALA A 39 1.68 31.33 -14.79
CA ALA A 39 2.41 31.36 -16.06
C ALA A 39 3.33 30.13 -16.23
N ILE A 40 4.07 29.75 -15.18
CA ILE A 40 4.89 28.52 -15.19
C ILE A 40 4.01 27.28 -15.39
N TYR A 41 2.84 27.24 -14.75
CA TYR A 41 1.92 26.10 -14.84
C TYR A 41 1.38 25.91 -16.26
N GLU A 42 0.95 27.01 -16.89
CA GLU A 42 0.49 27.02 -18.28
C GLU A 42 1.62 26.64 -19.23
N ALA A 43 2.81 27.25 -19.09
CA ALA A 43 3.97 26.95 -19.93
C ALA A 43 4.36 25.45 -19.89
N ILE A 44 4.36 24.83 -18.70
CA ILE A 44 4.65 23.39 -18.58
C ILE A 44 3.58 22.55 -19.29
N CYS A 45 2.30 22.92 -19.16
CA CYS A 45 1.20 22.19 -19.78
C CYS A 45 1.27 22.27 -21.31
N ASP A 46 1.56 23.46 -21.84
CA ASP A 46 1.70 23.70 -23.27
C ASP A 46 2.90 22.96 -23.87
N ASP A 47 4.07 23.07 -23.24
CA ASP A 47 5.32 22.46 -23.72
C ASP A 47 5.29 20.92 -23.68
N LEU A 48 4.70 20.34 -22.63
CA LEU A 48 4.72 18.89 -22.41
C LEU A 48 3.41 18.19 -22.82
N HIS A 49 2.46 18.95 -23.37
CA HIS A 49 1.10 18.50 -23.70
C HIS A 49 0.45 17.76 -22.53
N ALA A 50 0.54 18.36 -21.36
CA ALA A 50 0.01 17.82 -20.12
C ALA A 50 -1.24 18.60 -19.68
N ALA A 51 -2.15 17.91 -18.99
CA ALA A 51 -3.37 18.50 -18.47
C ALA A 51 -3.13 19.16 -17.10
N PRO A 52 -3.62 20.40 -16.90
CA PRO A 52 -3.65 21.02 -15.59
C PRO A 52 -4.73 20.35 -14.72
N VAL A 53 -4.36 19.84 -13.55
CA VAL A 53 -5.31 19.23 -12.60
C VAL A 53 -5.68 20.19 -11.48
N GLN A 54 -4.68 20.71 -10.76
CA GLN A 54 -4.94 21.58 -9.61
C GLN A 54 -3.76 22.48 -9.27
N HIS A 55 -4.07 23.69 -8.80
CA HIS A 55 -3.10 24.61 -8.22
C HIS A 55 -3.37 24.80 -6.72
N ILE A 56 -2.42 24.40 -5.86
CA ILE A 56 -2.53 24.51 -4.40
C ILE A 56 -1.35 25.31 -3.87
N GLY A 57 -1.50 26.63 -3.80
CA GLY A 57 -0.46 27.53 -3.29
C GLY A 57 0.83 27.41 -4.10
N LYS A 58 1.85 26.78 -3.51
CA LYS A 58 3.18 26.53 -4.13
C LYS A 58 3.29 25.19 -4.85
N LEU A 59 2.22 24.40 -4.88
CA LEU A 59 2.16 23.09 -5.54
C LEU A 59 1.31 23.16 -6.80
N LEU A 60 1.89 22.73 -7.92
CA LEU A 60 1.23 22.53 -9.21
C LEU A 60 0.98 21.03 -9.39
N VAL A 61 -0.24 20.62 -9.69
CA VAL A 61 -0.59 19.22 -9.97
C VAL A 61 -0.90 19.08 -11.45
N ILE A 62 -0.11 18.28 -12.15
CA ILE A 62 -0.16 18.12 -13.61
C ILE A 62 -0.29 16.63 -13.93
N TRP A 63 -1.05 16.32 -14.97
CA TRP A 63 -1.26 14.95 -15.43
C TRP A 63 -1.02 14.78 -16.92
N ARG A 64 -0.41 13.68 -17.34
CA ARG A 64 -0.31 13.27 -18.74
C ARG A 64 -0.42 11.76 -18.87
N PRO A 65 -1.20 11.22 -19.83
CA PRO A 65 -1.23 9.78 -20.06
C PRO A 65 0.15 9.31 -20.52
N GLY A 66 0.74 8.35 -19.80
CA GLY A 66 2.05 7.79 -20.14
C GLY A 66 1.95 6.58 -21.06
N PRO A 67 3.03 6.21 -21.78
CA PRO A 67 3.07 4.96 -22.54
C PRO A 67 3.16 3.72 -21.62
N ALA A 68 3.69 3.90 -20.41
CA ALA A 68 3.89 2.84 -19.44
C ALA A 68 2.74 2.84 -18.42
N ARG A 69 1.75 1.96 -18.64
CA ARG A 69 0.87 1.49 -17.56
C ARG A 69 1.73 0.73 -16.54
N LEU A 70 2.36 1.43 -15.61
CA LEU A 70 3.02 0.79 -14.47
C LEU A 70 1.95 0.05 -13.67
N LYS A 71 2.13 -1.28 -13.52
CA LYS A 71 1.21 -2.14 -12.74
C LYS A 71 0.95 -1.57 -11.34
N GLU A 72 1.98 -0.99 -10.72
CA GLU A 72 1.91 -0.40 -9.37
C GLU A 72 0.86 0.72 -9.20
N ASN A 73 0.48 1.44 -10.27
CA ASN A 73 -0.50 2.53 -10.21
C ASN A 73 -1.93 2.10 -10.58
N GLN A 74 -2.19 0.81 -10.78
CA GLN A 74 -3.53 0.36 -11.10
C GLN A 74 -4.43 0.45 -9.85
N PRO A 75 -5.68 0.96 -9.95
CA PRO A 75 -6.68 0.79 -8.89
C PRO A 75 -6.98 -0.70 -8.60
N GLN A 76 -6.64 -1.57 -9.54
CA GLN A 76 -6.71 -3.03 -9.46
C GLN A 76 -5.59 -3.60 -8.54
N ASP A 77 -4.39 -3.02 -8.60
CA ASP A 77 -3.20 -3.39 -7.81
C ASP A 77 -3.07 -2.57 -6.50
N LEU A 78 -3.79 -1.45 -6.37
CA LEU A 78 -4.32 -0.94 -5.08
C LEU A 78 -5.28 -1.93 -4.41
N GLY A 79 -5.51 -3.09 -5.04
CA GLY A 79 -5.34 -4.38 -4.39
C GLY A 79 -5.85 -4.42 -2.97
N ARG A 80 -7.14 -4.11 -2.78
CA ARG A 80 -7.86 -4.19 -1.50
C ARG A 80 -7.06 -3.54 -0.37
N MET A 81 -7.30 -2.27 -0.05
CA MET A 81 -7.05 -1.76 1.31
C MET A 81 -7.36 -2.90 2.29
N ALA A 82 -6.30 -3.41 2.92
CA ALA A 82 -6.18 -4.77 3.41
C ALA A 82 -7.54 -5.42 3.68
N THR A 83 -7.94 -6.46 2.93
CA THR A 83 -9.04 -7.32 3.40
C THR A 83 -8.67 -7.73 4.80
N ALA A 84 -9.30 -7.09 5.78
CA ALA A 84 -8.78 -6.85 7.11
C ALA A 84 -8.17 -8.11 7.67
N ARG A 85 -6.83 -8.28 7.59
CA ARG A 85 -6.06 -9.49 7.94
C ARG A 85 -6.97 -10.71 8.12
N ARG A 86 -7.70 -11.13 7.08
CA ARG A 86 -8.73 -12.16 7.28
C ARG A 86 -7.94 -13.40 7.68
N GLY A 87 -8.14 -13.86 8.91
CA GLY A 87 -7.49 -15.05 9.41
C GLY A 87 -7.75 -16.23 8.47
N ALA A 88 -6.99 -17.31 8.61
CA ALA A 88 -7.22 -18.52 7.83
C ALA A 88 -8.72 -18.92 7.84
N ALA A 89 -9.25 -19.41 6.72
CA ALA A 89 -10.63 -19.87 6.68
C ALA A 89 -10.89 -20.92 7.77
N PRO A 90 -12.12 -20.99 8.33
CA PRO A 90 -12.49 -22.05 9.27
C PRO A 90 -12.16 -23.43 8.71
N ARG A 91 -11.52 -24.27 9.53
CA ARG A 91 -11.16 -25.64 9.15
C ARG A 91 -11.60 -26.64 10.20
N THR A 92 -12.07 -27.78 9.74
CA THR A 92 -12.40 -28.92 10.60
C THR A 92 -11.15 -29.73 10.85
N VAL A 93 -10.85 -30.01 12.12
CA VAL A 93 -9.72 -30.85 12.53
C VAL A 93 -10.19 -31.97 13.44
N THR A 94 -9.70 -33.18 13.19
CA THR A 94 -10.02 -34.34 14.02
C THR A 94 -9.04 -34.45 15.17
N VAL A 95 -9.55 -34.44 16.40
CA VAL A 95 -8.78 -34.58 17.63
C VAL A 95 -9.11 -35.91 18.31
N ARG A 96 -8.08 -36.64 18.75
CA ARG A 96 -8.26 -37.81 19.63
C ARG A 96 -8.24 -37.34 21.08
N LYS A 97 -9.39 -37.41 21.76
CA LYS A 97 -9.51 -36.99 23.16
C LYS A 97 -9.48 -38.21 24.07
N ALA A 98 -8.67 -38.15 25.12
CA ALA A 98 -8.64 -39.18 26.16
C ALA A 98 -10.04 -39.29 26.80
N ALA A 99 -10.49 -40.52 27.07
CA ALA A 99 -11.74 -40.74 27.76
C ALA A 99 -11.66 -40.22 29.20
N ALA A 100 -12.77 -39.66 29.70
CA ALA A 100 -12.84 -39.14 31.08
C ALA A 100 -12.66 -40.26 32.12
N THR A 101 -13.03 -41.49 31.77
CA THR A 101 -12.85 -42.68 32.62
C THR A 101 -11.51 -43.34 32.31
N PRO A 102 -10.64 -43.59 33.31
CA PRO A 102 -9.42 -44.37 33.15
C PRO A 102 -9.70 -45.73 32.52
N GLY A 103 -8.85 -46.17 31.59
CA GLY A 103 -8.97 -47.47 30.91
C GLY A 103 -9.87 -47.51 29.66
N ARG A 104 -10.63 -46.45 29.36
CA ARG A 104 -11.39 -46.36 28.10
C ARG A 104 -10.54 -45.84 26.95
N ARG A 105 -10.81 -46.37 25.75
CA ARG A 105 -10.13 -45.96 24.51
C ARG A 105 -10.47 -44.50 24.17
N PRO A 106 -9.49 -43.70 23.69
CA PRO A 106 -9.75 -42.33 23.26
C PRO A 106 -10.68 -42.30 22.05
N THR A 107 -11.61 -41.34 22.03
CA THR A 107 -12.56 -41.16 20.92
C THR A 107 -12.09 -40.06 19.97
N ARG A 108 -12.40 -40.21 18.68
CA ARG A 108 -12.19 -39.17 17.67
C ARG A 108 -13.33 -38.15 17.78
N LYS A 109 -12.98 -36.87 17.83
CA LYS A 109 -13.94 -35.76 17.79
C LYS A 109 -13.51 -34.76 16.73
N GLU A 110 -14.45 -34.32 15.91
CA GLU A 110 -14.24 -33.25 14.96
C GLU A 110 -14.50 -31.90 15.63
N LEU A 111 -13.58 -30.97 15.43
CA LEU A 111 -13.65 -29.62 15.97
C LEU A 111 -13.41 -28.60 14.86
N THR A 112 -14.24 -27.57 14.81
CA THR A 112 -14.04 -26.42 13.92
C THR A 112 -13.03 -25.47 14.57
N VAL A 113 -12.01 -25.06 13.81
CA VAL A 113 -10.97 -24.11 14.23
C VAL A 113 -11.04 -22.89 13.34
N LEU A 114 -11.28 -21.72 13.94
CA LEU A 114 -11.34 -20.45 13.24
C LEU A 114 -9.93 -19.90 12.95
N GLY A 115 -9.83 -18.91 12.05
CA GLY A 115 -8.55 -18.36 11.60
C GLY A 115 -7.68 -17.72 12.68
N ASN A 116 -8.28 -17.35 13.81
CA ASN A 116 -7.62 -16.80 14.99
C ASN A 116 -7.42 -17.83 16.11
N GLU A 117 -7.62 -19.13 15.84
CA GLU A 117 -7.56 -20.21 16.81
C GLU A 117 -6.51 -21.27 16.46
N ARG A 118 -6.17 -22.10 17.45
CA ARG A 118 -5.26 -23.24 17.35
C ARG A 118 -5.76 -24.39 18.23
N VAL A 119 -5.43 -25.62 17.88
CA VAL A 119 -5.59 -26.79 18.75
C VAL A 119 -4.36 -26.94 19.64
N THR A 120 -4.55 -27.19 20.92
CA THR A 120 -3.47 -27.51 21.87
C THR A 120 -3.18 -29.02 21.91
N ALA A 121 -2.05 -29.43 22.50
CA ALA A 121 -1.70 -30.85 22.66
C ALA A 121 -2.78 -31.67 23.39
N GLY A 122 -3.53 -31.06 24.31
CA GLY A 122 -4.66 -31.68 25.00
C GLY A 122 -5.97 -31.72 24.20
N GLY A 123 -5.95 -31.31 22.94
CA GLY A 123 -7.11 -31.38 22.06
C GLY A 123 -8.14 -30.26 22.24
N ASN A 124 -7.78 -29.16 22.91
CA ASN A 124 -8.67 -28.02 23.14
C ASN A 124 -8.37 -26.90 22.14
N VAL A 125 -9.42 -26.22 21.67
CA VAL A 125 -9.29 -25.03 20.82
C VAL A 125 -9.00 -23.81 21.71
N LYS A 126 -7.95 -23.05 21.37
CA LYS A 126 -7.57 -21.79 22.05
C LYS A 126 -7.19 -20.74 21.00
N ARG A 127 -7.23 -19.45 21.36
CA ARG A 127 -6.76 -18.36 20.47
C ARG A 127 -5.30 -18.57 20.03
N ALA A 128 -4.94 -18.19 18.81
CA ALA A 128 -3.58 -18.28 18.30
C ALA A 128 -2.61 -17.50 19.21
N ARG A 129 -1.38 -18.03 19.42
CA ARG A 129 -0.35 -17.28 20.17
C ARG A 129 0.18 -16.17 19.28
N THR A 130 0.29 -14.95 19.82
CA THR A 130 1.04 -13.87 19.20
C THR A 130 2.49 -14.32 19.06
N ARG A 131 3.02 -14.38 17.83
CA ARG A 131 4.43 -14.69 17.61
C ARG A 131 5.26 -13.54 18.17
N GLN A 132 6.17 -13.83 19.10
CA GLN A 132 7.18 -12.85 19.50
C GLN A 132 8.10 -12.59 18.29
N ALA A 133 8.18 -11.33 17.86
CA ALA A 133 9.10 -10.94 16.81
C ALA A 133 10.55 -11.09 17.32
N SER A 134 11.44 -11.61 16.47
CA SER A 134 12.88 -11.68 16.77
C SER A 134 13.43 -10.28 17.07
N GLN A 135 14.40 -10.20 18.00
CA GLN A 135 15.06 -8.95 18.37
C GLN A 135 15.69 -8.25 17.15
N LYS A 136 16.23 -9.02 16.19
CA LYS A 136 16.76 -8.49 14.92
C LYS A 136 15.71 -7.76 14.08
N LYS A 137 14.44 -8.18 14.17
CA LYS A 137 13.32 -7.56 13.45
C LYS A 137 12.75 -6.34 14.19
N LYS A 138 13.01 -6.21 15.50
CA LYS A 138 12.65 -5.02 16.29
C LYS A 138 13.66 -3.87 16.14
N ALA A 139 14.93 -4.18 15.92
CA ALA A 139 16.00 -3.18 15.82
C ALA A 139 16.10 -2.47 14.43
N LEU A 140 15.33 -2.94 13.44
CA LEU A 140 15.31 -2.46 12.06
C LEU A 140 14.09 -1.59 11.74
N GLY A 141 13.35 -1.15 12.78
CA GLY A 141 12.15 -0.32 12.66
C GLY A 141 12.25 0.93 13.50
#